data_AF-A0A081LCL7-F1
#
_entry.id   AF-A0A081LCL7-F1
#
_cell.length_a   1.000
_cell.length_b   1.000
_cell.length_c   1.000
_cell.angle_alpha   90.00
_cell.angle_beta   90.00
_cell.angle_gamma   90.00
#
_symmetry.space_group_name_H-M   'P 1'
#
loop_
_entity.id
_entity.type
_entity.pdbx_description
1 polymer ?
#
loop_
_entity_poly.entity_id
_entity_poly.type
_entity_poly.pdbx_seq_one_letter_code
_entity_poly.pdbx_strand_id
1 'polypeptide(L)'
;MDGSSIKTVNREDQHEFLFLNISSNTIGALSKESAEKILKIKDTNEIHQLMYVPIENLGDLKWLIQSLHKAIMEEKDVRVVLELVDLLYFFVVPFYKEKLMSHEGLSQLMNDMLFILDLWTDQEIIELVDAIQFELKRVEKKGL
;
A
#
# COMPACT_ATOMS: atom_id res chain seq x y z
N MET A 1 -51.86 -18.67 -10.73
CA MET A 1 -51.78 -17.26 -10.29
C MET A 1 -51.70 -17.31 -8.77
N ASP A 2 -50.60 -17.04 -8.10
CA ASP A 2 -49.35 -16.40 -8.47
C ASP A 2 -48.19 -17.09 -7.76
N GLY A 3 -47.14 -17.40 -8.53
CA GLY A 3 -45.86 -17.82 -7.99
C GLY A 3 -45.10 -16.60 -7.50
N SER A 4 -45.03 -16.41 -6.18
CA SER A 4 -44.08 -15.49 -5.59
C SER A 4 -42.74 -16.22 -5.44
N SER A 5 -41.96 -16.19 -6.52
CA SER A 5 -40.56 -16.60 -6.47
C SER A 5 -39.81 -15.52 -5.68
N ILE A 6 -39.47 -15.86 -4.43
CA ILE A 6 -38.58 -15.06 -3.61
C ILE A 6 -37.26 -14.98 -4.38
N LYS A 7 -37.02 -13.84 -5.02
CA LYS A 7 -35.70 -13.51 -5.57
C LYS A 7 -34.74 -13.49 -4.40
N THR A 8 -34.03 -14.59 -4.22
CA THR A 8 -32.76 -14.64 -3.51
C THR A 8 -31.87 -13.58 -4.14
N VAL A 9 -31.71 -12.47 -3.42
CA VAL A 9 -30.73 -11.43 -3.73
C VAL A 9 -29.39 -12.13 -3.77
N ASN A 10 -28.80 -12.22 -4.96
CA ASN A 10 -27.45 -12.71 -5.16
C ASN A 10 -26.53 -11.83 -4.31
N ARG A 11 -26.00 -12.42 -3.24
CA ARG A 11 -25.18 -11.78 -2.21
C ARG A 11 -23.70 -11.78 -2.64
N GLU A 12 -23.44 -11.62 -3.93
CA GLU A 12 -22.10 -11.78 -4.52
C GLU A 12 -21.45 -10.46 -4.96
N ASP A 13 -22.16 -9.33 -4.89
CA ASP A 13 -21.61 -8.01 -5.30
C ASP A 13 -21.29 -7.07 -4.13
N GLN A 14 -21.29 -7.55 -2.88
CA GLN A 14 -21.05 -6.72 -1.68
C GLN A 14 -19.61 -6.70 -1.17
N HIS A 15 -18.64 -6.58 -2.08
CA HIS A 15 -17.39 -5.92 -1.72
C HIS A 15 -17.32 -4.59 -2.45
N GLU A 16 -18.13 -3.62 -2.00
CA GLU A 16 -17.80 -2.21 -2.13
C GLU A 16 -16.47 -1.99 -1.38
N PHE A 17 -15.37 -2.25 -2.07
CA PHE A 17 -14.05 -1.88 -1.60
C PHE A 17 -14.01 -0.36 -1.67
N LEU A 18 -14.22 0.29 -0.53
CA LEU A 18 -14.11 1.72 -0.37
C LEU A 18 -12.65 2.13 -0.55
N PHE A 19 -12.20 2.15 -1.81
CA PHE A 19 -11.08 3.00 -2.18
C PHE A 19 -11.55 4.42 -1.95
N LEU A 20 -10.93 5.07 -0.98
CA LEU A 20 -10.67 6.49 -0.84
C LEU A 20 -10.06 6.71 0.54
N ASN A 21 -8.72 6.73 0.62
CA ASN A 21 -8.06 7.28 1.81
C ASN A 21 -8.18 8.81 1.80
N ILE A 22 -8.03 9.41 0.61
CA ILE A 22 -8.21 10.83 0.32
C ILE A 22 -8.80 10.96 -1.09
N SER A 23 -9.78 11.85 -1.30
CA SER A 23 -10.31 12.17 -2.64
C SER A 23 -9.38 13.11 -3.40
N SER A 24 -9.29 12.94 -4.72
CA SER A 24 -8.56 13.83 -5.62
C SER A 24 -9.01 15.30 -5.54
N ASN A 25 -10.25 15.55 -5.14
CA ASN A 25 -10.80 16.90 -4.96
C ASN A 25 -10.53 17.48 -3.56
N THR A 26 -9.84 16.74 -2.67
CA THR A 26 -9.49 17.20 -1.33
C THR A 26 -8.42 18.29 -1.44
N ILE A 27 -8.65 19.43 -0.78
CA ILE A 27 -7.62 20.49 -0.67
C ILE A 27 -6.38 19.88 0.00
N GLY A 28 -5.24 19.95 -0.67
CA GLY A 28 -3.99 19.34 -0.21
C GLY A 28 -3.71 17.93 -0.75
N ALA A 29 -4.57 17.39 -1.62
CA ALA A 29 -4.27 16.16 -2.35
C ALA A 29 -3.00 16.31 -3.19
N LEU A 30 -2.10 15.33 -3.07
CA LEU A 30 -0.84 15.32 -3.79
C LEU A 30 -1.03 14.67 -5.17
N SER A 31 -0.62 15.37 -6.22
CA SER A 31 -0.67 14.81 -7.58
C SER A 31 0.36 13.69 -7.77
N LYS A 32 0.09 12.74 -8.69
CA LYS A 32 1.06 11.69 -9.04
C LYS A 32 2.38 12.24 -9.58
N GLU A 33 2.33 13.32 -10.35
CA GLU A 33 3.54 14.00 -10.86
C GLU A 33 4.40 14.55 -9.70
N SER A 34 3.76 15.20 -8.72
CA SER A 34 4.44 15.70 -7.52
C SER A 34 5.04 14.56 -6.70
N ALA A 35 4.29 13.48 -6.52
CA ALA A 35 4.75 12.29 -5.82
C ALA A 35 5.94 11.60 -6.51
N GLU A 36 5.92 11.47 -7.85
CA GLU A 36 7.06 10.99 -8.64
C GLU A 36 8.29 11.87 -8.48
N LYS A 37 8.10 13.20 -8.42
CA LYS A 37 9.18 14.14 -8.18
C LYS A 37 9.78 13.95 -6.77
N ILE A 38 8.96 13.77 -5.74
CA ILE A 38 9.42 13.47 -4.37
C ILE A 38 10.24 12.19 -4.36
N LEU A 39 9.72 11.10 -4.95
CA LEU A 39 10.43 9.81 -5.02
C LEU A 39 11.72 9.86 -5.85
N LYS A 40 11.80 10.76 -6.82
CA LYS A 40 13.01 10.97 -7.63
C LYS A 40 14.08 11.78 -6.89
N ILE A 41 13.67 12.83 -6.18
CA ILE A 41 14.58 13.70 -5.41
C ILE A 41 15.04 12.99 -4.13
N LYS A 42 14.17 12.12 -3.57
CA LYS A 42 14.41 11.36 -2.34
C LYS A 42 14.65 12.27 -1.13
N ASP A 43 13.92 13.39 -1.09
CA ASP A 43 13.95 14.29 0.06
C ASP A 43 13.18 13.65 1.23
N THR A 44 13.91 13.30 2.29
CA THR A 44 13.35 12.67 3.49
C THR A 44 12.27 13.55 4.14
N ASN A 45 12.34 14.88 3.98
CA ASN A 45 11.31 15.77 4.52
C ASN A 45 10.00 15.75 3.72
N GLU A 46 9.99 15.15 2.53
CA GLU A 46 8.82 15.16 1.64
C GLU A 46 8.22 13.76 1.42
N ILE A 47 8.95 12.67 1.69
CA ILE A 47 8.47 11.30 1.46
C ILE A 47 7.15 11.01 2.19
N HIS A 48 7.00 11.48 3.43
CA HIS A 48 5.75 11.31 4.18
C HIS A 48 4.54 11.92 3.45
N GLN A 49 4.73 12.93 2.58
CA GLN A 49 3.63 13.56 1.83
C GLN A 49 2.98 12.61 0.83
N LEU A 50 3.61 11.48 0.49
CA LEU A 50 3.02 10.45 -0.37
C LEU A 50 1.74 9.85 0.23
N MET A 51 1.52 9.98 1.55
CA MET A 51 0.25 9.63 2.18
C MET A 51 -0.94 10.47 1.66
N TYR A 52 -0.67 11.64 1.06
CA TYR A 52 -1.67 12.54 0.50
C TYR A 52 -2.00 12.25 -0.97
N VAL A 53 -1.40 11.23 -1.58
CA VAL A 53 -1.77 10.81 -2.93
C VAL A 53 -3.18 10.19 -2.90
N PRO A 54 -4.13 10.67 -3.72
CA PRO A 54 -5.44 10.05 -3.86
C PRO A 54 -5.32 8.63 -4.42
N ILE A 55 -5.87 7.67 -3.68
CA ILE A 55 -6.00 6.27 -4.12
C ILE A 55 -7.49 5.97 -4.25
N GLU A 56 -8.02 6.15 -5.45
CA GLU A 56 -9.46 6.05 -5.74
C GLU A 56 -9.81 4.71 -6.39
N ASN A 57 -8.81 4.01 -6.93
CA ASN A 57 -8.98 2.71 -7.54
C ASN A 57 -7.72 1.83 -7.41
N LEU A 58 -7.85 0.56 -7.81
CA LEU A 58 -6.75 -0.40 -7.80
C LEU A 58 -5.56 0.03 -8.68
N GLY A 59 -5.80 0.77 -9.77
CA GLY A 59 -4.75 1.30 -10.63
C GLY A 59 -3.87 2.33 -9.90
N ASP A 60 -4.48 3.19 -9.09
CA ASP A 60 -3.75 4.14 -8.25
C ASP A 60 -2.90 3.43 -7.21
N LEU A 61 -3.47 2.42 -6.53
CA LEU A 61 -2.73 1.62 -5.58
C LEU A 61 -1.55 0.89 -6.25
N LYS A 62 -1.78 0.27 -7.42
CA LYS A 62 -0.72 -0.38 -8.21
C LYS A 62 0.40 0.59 -8.54
N TRP A 63 0.06 1.79 -9.01
CA TRP A 63 1.04 2.82 -9.32
C TRP A 63 1.86 3.21 -8.08
N LEU A 64 1.22 3.37 -6.91
CA LEU A 64 1.91 3.72 -5.67
C LEU A 64 2.90 2.62 -5.27
N ILE A 65 2.42 1.36 -5.21
CA ILE A 65 3.25 0.22 -4.81
C ILE A 65 4.41 0.01 -5.78
N GLN A 66 4.18 0.14 -7.09
CA GLN A 66 5.25 0.06 -8.10
C GLN A 66 6.29 1.18 -7.95
N SER A 67 5.84 2.39 -7.62
CA SER A 67 6.73 3.54 -7.43
C SER A 67 7.59 3.37 -6.17
N LEU A 68 6.99 2.92 -5.06
CA LEU A 68 7.71 2.60 -3.82
C LEU A 68 8.67 1.44 -4.01
N HIS A 69 8.24 0.39 -4.70
CA HIS A 69 9.10 -0.74 -5.03
C HIS A 69 10.35 -0.27 -5.76
N LYS A 70 10.19 0.50 -6.84
CA LYS A 70 11.34 1.04 -7.57
C LYS A 70 12.25 1.89 -6.67
N ALA A 71 11.68 2.75 -5.83
CA ALA A 71 12.44 3.61 -4.93
C ALA A 71 13.27 2.78 -3.93
N ILE A 72 12.68 1.75 -3.33
CA ILE A 72 13.33 0.86 -2.36
C ILE A 72 14.43 0.03 -3.02
N MET A 73 14.17 -0.60 -4.17
CA MET A 73 15.15 -1.48 -4.84
C MET A 73 16.44 -0.75 -5.24
N GLU A 74 16.37 0.56 -5.47
CA GLU A 74 17.48 1.38 -5.96
C GLU A 74 18.17 2.20 -4.84
N GLU A 75 17.68 2.17 -3.60
CA GLU A 75 18.15 3.03 -2.52
C GLU A 75 19.40 2.49 -1.80
N LYS A 76 20.25 3.43 -1.37
CA LYS A 76 21.49 3.18 -0.61
C LYS A 76 21.65 4.07 0.62
N ASP A 77 20.87 5.13 0.76
CA ASP A 77 20.82 5.98 1.96
C ASP A 77 19.80 5.43 2.95
N VAL A 78 20.30 4.98 4.11
CA VAL A 78 19.49 4.42 5.20
C VAL A 78 18.36 5.35 5.64
N ARG A 79 18.57 6.67 5.61
CA ARG A 79 17.56 7.65 6.05
C ARG A 79 16.38 7.70 5.09
N VAL A 80 16.66 7.57 3.79
CA VAL A 80 15.61 7.50 2.77
C VAL A 80 14.85 6.19 2.89
N VAL A 81 15.57 5.08 3.10
CA VAL A 81 14.92 3.78 3.31
C VAL A 81 14.00 3.81 4.52
N LEU A 82 14.45 4.37 5.65
CA LEU A 82 13.65 4.47 6.86
C LEU A 82 12.31 5.18 6.59
N GLU A 83 12.33 6.35 5.93
CA GLU A 83 11.11 7.08 5.54
C GLU A 83 10.20 6.27 4.61
N LEU A 84 10.78 5.48 3.69
CA LEU A 84 10.01 4.62 2.79
C LEU A 84 9.36 3.46 3.56
N VAL A 85 10.06 2.86 4.52
CA VAL A 85 9.50 1.79 5.38
C VAL A 85 8.45 2.35 6.33
N ASP A 86 8.66 3.54 6.88
CA ASP A 86 7.65 4.24 7.69
C ASP A 86 6.38 4.48 6.88
N LEU A 87 6.50 4.94 5.63
CA LEU A 87 5.35 5.08 4.74
C LEU A 87 4.65 3.73 4.50
N LEU A 88 5.40 2.64 4.34
CA LEU A 88 4.82 1.31 4.23
C LEU A 88 4.04 0.93 5.50
N TYR A 89 4.64 1.13 6.67
CA TYR A 89 4.10 0.71 7.96
C TYR A 89 2.92 1.57 8.44
N PHE A 90 3.00 2.90 8.35
CA PHE A 90 1.99 3.82 8.88
C PHE A 90 0.86 4.12 7.91
N PHE A 91 1.07 3.94 6.60
CA PHE A 91 0.08 4.29 5.58
C PHE A 91 -0.29 3.11 4.68
N VAL A 92 0.66 2.46 4.03
CA VAL A 92 0.30 1.47 3.02
C VAL A 92 -0.35 0.23 3.64
N VAL A 93 0.27 -0.37 4.64
CA VAL A 93 -0.21 -1.60 5.28
C VAL A 93 -1.52 -1.38 6.05
N PRO A 94 -1.70 -0.34 6.88
CA PRO A 94 -2.92 -0.15 7.65
C PRO A 94 -4.16 0.01 6.76
N PHE A 95 -4.02 0.71 5.63
CA PHE A 95 -5.14 1.01 4.74
C PHE A 95 -5.36 -0.04 3.65
N TYR A 96 -4.30 -0.72 3.18
CA TYR A 96 -4.38 -1.53 1.96
C TYR A 96 -3.95 -3.00 2.12
N LYS A 97 -3.60 -3.49 3.32
CA LYS A 97 -3.12 -4.88 3.51
C LYS A 97 -4.03 -5.96 2.91
N GLU A 98 -5.34 -5.85 3.05
CA GLU A 98 -6.28 -6.81 2.46
C GLU A 98 -6.14 -6.85 0.93
N LYS A 99 -5.95 -5.69 0.29
CA LYS A 99 -5.74 -5.59 -1.16
C LYS A 99 -4.38 -6.08 -1.60
N LEU A 100 -3.33 -5.73 -0.86
CA LEU A 100 -1.98 -6.22 -1.11
C LEU A 100 -1.94 -7.75 -1.13
N MET A 101 -2.56 -8.40 -0.16
CA MET A 101 -2.53 -9.87 -0.05
C MET A 101 -3.49 -10.57 -1.02
N SER A 102 -4.63 -9.96 -1.34
CA SER A 102 -5.61 -10.55 -2.28
C SER A 102 -5.20 -10.52 -3.76
N HIS A 103 -4.26 -9.64 -4.13
CA HIS A 103 -3.87 -9.43 -5.52
C HIS A 103 -2.42 -9.88 -5.73
N GLU A 104 -2.23 -10.99 -6.45
CA GLU A 104 -0.93 -11.65 -6.65
C GLU A 104 0.19 -10.67 -7.05
N GLY A 105 -0.04 -9.82 -8.07
CA GLY A 105 0.97 -8.85 -8.49
C GLY A 105 1.33 -7.78 -7.46
N LEU A 106 0.43 -7.41 -6.53
CA LEU A 106 0.75 -6.49 -5.44
C LEU A 106 1.47 -7.22 -4.30
N SER A 107 1.03 -8.44 -3.98
CA SER A 107 1.67 -9.31 -3.01
C SER A 107 3.13 -9.59 -3.38
N GLN A 108 3.40 -9.89 -4.66
CA GLN A 108 4.76 -10.10 -5.14
C GLN A 108 5.65 -8.86 -4.94
N LEU A 109 5.18 -7.68 -5.35
CA LEU A 109 5.95 -6.43 -5.16
C LEU A 109 6.20 -6.14 -3.67
N MET A 110 5.21 -6.42 -2.82
CA MET A 110 5.37 -6.26 -1.38
C MET A 110 6.41 -7.22 -0.80
N ASN A 111 6.38 -8.49 -1.21
CA ASN A 111 7.36 -9.49 -0.79
C ASN A 111 8.77 -9.13 -1.27
N ASP A 112 8.90 -8.64 -2.50
CA ASP A 112 10.18 -8.19 -3.06
C ASP A 112 10.76 -7.01 -2.25
N MET A 113 9.93 -6.01 -1.94
CA MET A 113 10.34 -4.89 -1.07
C MET A 113 10.77 -5.39 0.31
N LEU A 114 9.95 -6.22 0.97
CA LEU A 114 10.26 -6.73 2.30
C LEU A 114 11.53 -7.58 2.32
N PHE A 115 11.78 -8.37 1.27
CA PHE A 115 13.02 -9.13 1.13
C PHE A 115 14.24 -8.20 1.06
N ILE A 116 14.18 -7.13 0.25
CA ILE A 116 15.29 -6.19 0.16
C ILE A 116 15.48 -5.41 1.47
N LEU A 117 14.39 -5.03 2.13
CA LEU A 117 14.44 -4.34 3.41
C LEU A 117 15.04 -5.22 4.52
N ASP A 118 14.78 -6.53 4.50
CA ASP A 118 15.35 -7.52 5.44
C ASP A 118 16.89 -7.66 5.32
N LEU A 119 17.47 -7.22 4.19
CA LEU A 119 18.94 -7.20 4.00
C LEU A 119 19.62 -6.00 4.68
N TRP A 120 18.85 -5.02 5.17
CA TRP A 120 19.40 -3.89 5.91
C TRP A 120 19.76 -4.29 7.34
N THR A 121 20.87 -3.75 7.84
CA THR A 121 21.36 -4.04 9.20
C THR A 121 20.95 -2.99 10.23
N ASP A 122 20.13 -2.02 9.82
CA ASP A 122 19.63 -0.96 10.71
C ASP A 122 18.49 -1.50 11.57
N GLN A 123 18.59 -1.30 12.88
CA GLN A 123 17.67 -1.88 13.86
C GLN A 123 16.24 -1.34 13.69
N GLU A 124 16.07 -0.06 13.35
CA GLU A 124 14.75 0.54 13.20
C GLU A 124 14.05 -0.02 11.96
N ILE A 125 14.81 -0.18 10.85
CA ILE A 125 14.30 -0.83 9.64
C ILE A 125 13.87 -2.28 9.93
N ILE A 126 14.69 -3.05 10.65
CA ILE A 126 14.39 -4.45 11.01
C ILE A 126 13.08 -4.52 11.81
N GLU A 127 12.92 -3.69 12.83
CA GLU A 127 11.71 -3.68 13.68
C GLU A 127 10.44 -3.34 12.88
N LEU A 128 10.53 -2.37 11.96
CA LEU A 128 9.42 -2.00 11.10
C LEU A 128 9.08 -3.11 10.10
N VAL A 129 10.08 -3.76 9.49
CA VAL A 129 9.87 -4.89 8.57
C VAL A 129 9.17 -6.04 9.28
N ASP A 130 9.63 -6.41 10.48
CA ASP A 130 9.01 -7.45 11.31
C ASP A 130 7.54 -7.12 11.62
N ALA A 131 7.26 -5.85 11.97
CA ALA A 131 5.91 -5.39 12.25
C ALA A 131 5.01 -5.43 10.99
N ILE A 132 5.52 -5.02 9.83
CA ILE A 132 4.82 -5.12 8.55
C ILE A 132 4.51 -6.59 8.23
N GLN A 133 5.52 -7.46 8.27
CA GLN A 133 5.34 -8.88 7.98
C GLN A 133 4.31 -9.53 8.92
N PHE A 134 4.33 -9.18 10.21
CA PHE A 134 3.34 -9.65 11.17
C PHE A 134 1.91 -9.25 10.75
N GLU A 135 1.70 -7.99 10.37
CA GLU A 135 0.39 -7.51 9.95
C GLU A 135 -0.11 -8.17 8.65
N LEU A 136 0.77 -8.41 7.68
CA LEU A 136 0.41 -9.10 6.44
C LEU A 136 0.08 -10.58 6.68
N LYS A 137 0.85 -11.28 7.52
CA LYS A 137 0.58 -12.68 7.92
C LYS A 137 -0.76 -12.84 8.62
N ARG A 138 -1.24 -11.82 9.33
CA ARG A 138 -2.58 -11.84 9.96
C ARG A 138 -3.72 -11.84 8.94
N VAL A 139 -3.50 -11.28 7.76
CA VAL A 139 -4.47 -11.27 6.67
C VAL A 139 -4.52 -12.64 6.00
N GLU A 140 -3.37 -13.24 5.67
CA GLU A 140 -3.30 -14.58 5.06
C GLU A 140 -4.03 -15.64 5.90
N LYS A 141 -3.89 -15.58 7.22
CA LYS A 141 -4.55 -16.51 8.16
C LYS A 141 -6.07 -16.33 8.25
N LYS A 142 -6.63 -15.20 7.80
CA LYS A 142 -8.09 -14.96 7.77
C LYS A 142 -8.73 -15.43 6.47
N GLY A 143 -7.92 -15.63 5.41
CA GLY A 143 -8.37 -16.11 4.10
C GLY A 143 -8.31 -17.64 3.93
N LEU A 144 -7.84 -18.37 4.94
CA LEU A 144 -7.83 -19.83 5.05
C LEU A 144 -8.89 -20.29 6.06
#